data_AF-Q9GN01-F1
#
_entry.id   AF-Q9GN01-F1
#
_cell.length_a   1.000
_cell.length_b   1.000
_cell.length_c   1.000
_cell.angle_alpha   90.00
_cell.angle_beta   90.00
_cell.angle_gamma   90.00
#
_symmetry.space_group_name_H-M   'P 1'
#
loop_
_entity.id
_entity.type
_entity.pdbx_description
1 polymer ?
#
loop_
_entity_poly.entity_id
_entity_poly.type
_entity_poly.pdbx_seq_one_letter_code
_entity_poly.pdbx_strand_id
1 'polypeptide(L)'
;FEGMPYAKPPLGHLRFKAPELPEHWEGVLDATKPGNVCYQRDLFRQKITGSENCLVLNVYTRNIPDGIHTSLYPVLVWIHGGYFIFGSGNDDIYGPEFLLSENLVLVTVNYRLGMLGFLCLEDLALEVPGNAGFKDQV
;
A
#
# COMPACT_ATOMS: atom_id res chain seq x y z
N PHE A 1 -5.02 -5.34 -11.04
CA PHE A 1 -5.96 -4.96 -9.97
C PHE A 1 -5.26 -3.95 -9.10
N GLU A 2 -5.83 -2.77 -8.92
CA GLU A 2 -5.18 -1.65 -8.23
C GLU A 2 -6.05 -1.06 -7.13
N GLY A 3 -5.42 -0.42 -6.14
CA GLY A 3 -6.12 0.28 -5.08
C GLY A 3 -6.88 -0.61 -4.10
N MET A 4 -6.49 -1.88 -3.96
CA MET A 4 -7.19 -2.82 -3.07
C MET A 4 -6.80 -2.56 -1.60
N PRO A 5 -7.76 -2.32 -0.70
CA PRO A 5 -7.46 -2.05 0.71
C PRO A 5 -6.97 -3.31 1.41
N TYR A 6 -5.85 -3.20 2.13
CA TYR A 6 -5.34 -4.28 2.99
C TYR A 6 -5.48 -3.96 4.48
N ALA A 7 -5.88 -2.73 4.82
CA ALA A 7 -6.15 -2.28 6.18
C ALA A 7 -7.25 -1.22 6.19
N LYS A 8 -7.84 -0.93 7.35
CA LYS A 8 -8.75 0.22 7.49
C LYS A 8 -8.01 1.52 7.17
N PRO A 9 -8.70 2.52 6.61
CA PRO A 9 -8.15 3.87 6.51
C PRO A 9 -7.71 4.37 7.90
N PRO A 10 -6.45 4.76 8.11
CA PRO A 10 -5.92 5.22 9.41
C PRO A 10 -6.38 6.65 9.74
N LEU A 11 -7.69 6.88 9.70
CA LEU A 11 -8.34 8.18 9.88
C LEU A 11 -8.73 8.40 11.34
N GLY A 12 -8.79 9.67 11.75
CA GLY A 12 -9.28 10.05 13.08
C GLY A 12 -8.47 9.40 14.20
N HIS A 13 -9.13 8.57 15.02
CA HIS A 13 -8.51 7.90 16.16
C HIS A 13 -7.52 6.78 15.79
N LEU A 14 -7.53 6.32 14.52
CA LEU A 14 -6.57 5.35 13.99
C LEU A 14 -5.28 6.00 13.48
N ARG A 15 -5.24 7.34 13.40
CA ARG A 15 -4.03 8.07 12.99
C ARG A 15 -2.89 7.75 13.96
N PHE A 16 -1.70 7.46 13.41
CA PHE A 16 -0.48 7.04 14.12
C PHE A 16 -0.50 5.64 14.78
N LYS A 17 -1.67 5.00 14.90
CA LYS A 17 -1.80 3.67 15.53
C LYS A 17 -1.43 2.55 14.56
N ALA A 18 -1.29 1.33 15.07
CA ALA A 18 -1.14 0.13 14.24
C ALA A 18 -2.34 0.01 13.26
N PRO A 19 -2.14 -0.55 12.05
CA PRO A 19 -3.24 -0.79 11.13
C PRO A 19 -4.22 -1.80 11.72
N GLU A 20 -5.49 -1.65 11.36
CA GLU A 20 -6.54 -2.62 11.65
C GLU A 20 -6.96 -3.34 10.38
N LEU A 21 -7.50 -4.55 10.53
CA LEU A 21 -8.03 -5.34 9.40
C LEU A 21 -9.07 -4.54 8.60
N PRO A 22 -9.02 -4.60 7.26
CA PRO A 22 -9.92 -3.84 6.41
C PRO A 22 -11.37 -4.26 6.66
N GLU A 23 -12.30 -3.34 6.45
CA GLU A 23 -13.72 -3.66 6.51
C GLU A 23 -14.11 -4.58 5.36
N HIS A 24 -15.05 -5.49 5.63
CA HIS A 24 -15.70 -6.24 4.56
C HIS A 24 -16.51 -5.29 3.69
N TRP A 25 -16.45 -5.48 2.37
CA TRP A 25 -17.32 -4.78 1.43
C TRP A 25 -18.30 -5.76 0.80
N GLU A 26 -19.47 -5.25 0.44
CA GLU A 26 -20.46 -5.98 -0.34
C GLU A 26 -20.28 -5.69 -1.83
N GLY A 27 -20.54 -6.69 -2.68
CA GLY A 27 -20.42 -6.56 -4.13
C GLY A 27 -18.98 -6.59 -4.64
N VAL A 28 -18.73 -5.95 -5.77
CA VAL A 28 -17.43 -5.93 -6.46
C VAL A 28 -16.75 -4.60 -6.24
N LEU A 29 -15.52 -4.63 -5.71
CA LEU A 29 -14.67 -3.46 -5.61
C LEU A 29 -14.11 -3.09 -7.00
N ASP A 30 -14.25 -1.83 -7.38
CA ASP A 30 -13.60 -1.31 -8.58
C ASP A 30 -12.09 -1.16 -8.34
N ALA A 31 -11.32 -2.12 -8.84
CA ALA A 31 -9.86 -2.17 -8.78
C ALA A 31 -9.21 -1.89 -10.15
N THR A 32 -9.84 -1.03 -10.96
CA THR A 32 -9.34 -0.63 -12.30
C THR A 32 -8.47 0.62 -12.29
N LYS A 33 -8.30 1.25 -11.13
CA LYS A 33 -7.55 2.50 -10.96
C LYS A 33 -6.63 2.43 -9.74
N PRO A 34 -5.50 3.14 -9.75
CA PRO A 34 -4.65 3.25 -8.58
C PRO A 34 -5.39 3.92 -7.43
N GLY A 35 -5.15 3.42 -6.21
CA GLY A 35 -5.60 4.09 -5.01
C GLY A 35 -4.78 5.36 -4.71
N ASN A 36 -5.14 6.06 -3.64
CA ASN A 36 -4.40 7.26 -3.24
C ASN A 36 -3.00 6.90 -2.77
N VAL A 37 -2.02 7.73 -3.13
CA VAL A 37 -0.71 7.72 -2.49
C VAL A 37 -0.83 8.24 -1.05
N CYS A 38 0.04 7.76 -0.15
CA CYS A 38 0.08 8.28 1.21
C CYS A 38 0.56 9.74 1.22
N TYR A 39 0.08 10.51 2.20
CA TYR A 39 0.48 11.92 2.36
C TYR A 39 1.99 12.09 2.34
N GLN A 40 2.45 12.92 1.41
CA GLN A 40 3.87 13.17 1.18
C GLN A 40 4.07 14.48 0.42
N ARG A 41 5.32 14.95 0.39
CA ARG A 41 5.73 16.02 -0.53
C ARG A 41 6.23 15.38 -1.83
N ASP A 42 5.48 15.55 -2.91
CA ASP A 42 5.91 15.15 -4.25
C ASP A 42 7.18 15.93 -4.60
N LEU A 43 8.30 15.23 -4.75
CA LEU A 43 9.60 15.84 -5.02
C LEU A 43 9.71 16.40 -6.45
N PHE A 44 8.93 15.89 -7.41
CA PHE A 44 8.94 16.39 -8.78
C PHE A 44 8.05 17.62 -8.92
N ARG A 45 6.85 17.57 -8.36
CA ARG A 45 5.85 18.65 -8.44
C ARG A 45 6.03 19.72 -7.37
N GLN A 46 6.88 19.46 -6.36
CA GLN A 46 7.15 20.35 -5.23
C GLN A 46 5.87 20.74 -4.45
N LYS A 47 4.89 19.83 -4.39
CA LYS A 47 3.59 20.04 -3.76
C LYS A 47 3.28 18.91 -2.78
N ILE A 48 2.52 19.23 -1.73
CA ILE A 48 1.95 18.21 -0.86
C ILE A 48 0.84 17.50 -1.63
N THR A 49 0.86 16.17 -1.61
CA THR A 49 -0.12 15.32 -2.29
C THR A 49 -0.47 14.12 -1.39
N GLY A 50 -1.47 13.36 -1.80
CA GLY A 50 -1.88 12.12 -1.16
C GLY A 50 -3.06 12.27 -0.20
N SER A 51 -3.35 11.17 0.46
CA SER A 51 -4.44 11.00 1.43
C SER A 51 -3.97 10.14 2.59
N GLU A 52 -4.63 10.21 3.73
CA GLU A 52 -4.44 9.24 4.82
C GLU A 52 -5.12 7.90 4.49
N ASN A 53 -6.18 7.92 3.68
CA ASN A 53 -6.77 6.70 3.14
C ASN A 53 -5.91 6.19 1.96
N CYS A 54 -4.77 5.59 2.31
CA CYS A 54 -3.73 5.16 1.37
C CYS A 54 -3.21 3.72 1.60
N LEU A 55 -3.74 2.98 2.58
CA LEU A 55 -3.32 1.61 2.90
C LEU A 55 -3.91 0.61 1.89
N VAL A 56 -3.37 0.68 0.68
CA VAL A 56 -3.79 -0.12 -0.46
C VAL A 56 -2.60 -0.83 -1.10
N LEU A 57 -2.89 -1.92 -1.81
CA LEU A 57 -1.93 -2.65 -2.63
C LEU A 57 -2.48 -2.85 -4.05
N ASN A 58 -1.55 -3.11 -4.96
CA ASN A 58 -1.84 -3.43 -6.35
C ASN A 58 -1.32 -4.84 -6.65
N VAL A 59 -2.04 -5.58 -7.51
CA VAL A 59 -1.69 -6.93 -7.94
C VAL A 59 -1.72 -6.99 -9.46
N TYR A 60 -0.59 -7.40 -10.03
CA TYR A 60 -0.40 -7.55 -11.47
C TYR A 60 0.04 -8.97 -11.79
N THR A 61 -0.58 -9.56 -12.81
CA THR A 61 -0.14 -10.82 -13.40
C THR A 61 -0.64 -10.89 -14.84
N ARG A 62 0.08 -11.62 -15.70
CA ARG A 62 -0.29 -11.76 -17.11
C ARG A 62 -1.42 -12.76 -17.31
N ASN A 63 -1.47 -13.81 -16.50
CA ASN A 63 -2.46 -14.88 -16.61
C ASN A 63 -3.14 -15.08 -15.25
N ILE A 64 -4.46 -14.97 -15.21
CA ILE A 64 -5.26 -15.33 -14.05
C ILE A 64 -5.56 -16.84 -14.16
N PRO A 65 -5.27 -17.65 -13.14
CA PRO A 65 -5.61 -19.07 -13.15
C PRO A 65 -7.12 -19.26 -13.38
N ASP A 66 -7.47 -20.12 -14.33
CA ASP A 66 -8.87 -20.43 -14.71
C ASP A 66 -9.53 -21.50 -13.82
N GLY A 67 -8.84 -21.92 -12.74
CA GLY A 67 -9.28 -22.95 -11.81
C GLY A 67 -9.16 -24.38 -12.34
N ILE A 68 -8.75 -24.56 -13.62
CA ILE A 68 -8.54 -25.87 -14.24
C ILE A 68 -7.06 -26.25 -14.21
N HIS A 69 -6.18 -25.26 -14.41
CA HIS A 69 -4.73 -25.43 -14.30
C HIS A 69 -4.19 -24.78 -13.02
N THR A 70 -3.69 -25.59 -12.09
CA THR A 70 -3.29 -25.20 -10.73
C THR A 70 -1.82 -24.79 -10.60
N SER A 71 -1.18 -24.38 -11.68
CA SER A 71 0.23 -23.96 -11.61
C SER A 71 0.32 -22.63 -10.86
N LEU A 72 0.79 -22.68 -9.62
CA LEU A 72 1.05 -21.49 -8.82
C LEU A 72 2.27 -20.75 -9.37
N TYR A 73 2.17 -19.42 -9.47
CA TYR A 73 3.28 -18.57 -9.84
C TYR A 73 3.99 -18.02 -8.59
N PRO A 74 5.32 -17.76 -8.67
CA PRO A 74 6.02 -17.03 -7.63
C PRO A 74 5.40 -15.64 -7.44
N VAL A 75 5.28 -15.22 -6.18
CA VAL A 75 4.76 -13.89 -5.81
C VAL A 75 5.93 -13.00 -5.40
N LEU A 76 6.15 -11.91 -6.14
CA LEU A 76 7.08 -10.85 -5.76
C LEU A 76 6.30 -9.74 -5.06
N VAL A 77 6.55 -9.55 -3.76
CA VAL A 77 6.02 -8.40 -3.02
C VAL A 77 7.09 -7.32 -2.99
N TRP A 78 6.77 -6.15 -3.55
CA TRP A 78 7.68 -5.04 -3.68
C TRP A 78 7.22 -3.87 -2.81
N ILE A 79 8.13 -3.44 -1.92
CA ILE A 79 7.95 -2.30 -1.01
C ILE A 79 8.80 -1.16 -1.54
N HIS A 80 8.17 -0.02 -1.84
CA HIS A 80 8.87 1.11 -2.43
C HIS A 80 9.86 1.76 -1.45
N GLY A 81 10.89 2.39 -2.00
CA GLY A 81 11.84 3.21 -1.24
C GLY A 81 11.31 4.62 -0.97
N GLY A 82 12.21 5.59 -0.77
CA GLY A 82 11.86 7.01 -0.57
C GLY A 82 12.03 7.50 0.86
N TYR A 83 13.03 6.95 1.56
CA TYR A 83 13.48 7.39 2.90
C TYR A 83 12.35 7.43 3.95
N PHE A 84 11.32 6.61 3.76
CA PHE A 84 10.12 6.58 4.60
C PHE A 84 9.29 7.87 4.59
N ILE A 85 9.53 8.81 3.66
CA ILE A 85 8.86 10.13 3.63
C ILE A 85 8.17 10.45 2.29
N PHE A 86 8.47 9.71 1.23
CA PHE A 86 7.79 9.77 -0.07
C PHE A 86 7.85 8.40 -0.76
N GLY A 87 7.17 8.27 -1.90
CA GLY A 87 7.05 7.06 -2.71
C GLY A 87 5.62 6.52 -2.71
N SER A 88 5.36 5.60 -3.63
CA SER A 88 4.13 4.83 -3.68
C SER A 88 4.35 3.51 -4.44
N GLY A 89 3.42 2.58 -4.31
CA GLY A 89 3.30 1.37 -5.10
C GLY A 89 2.57 1.56 -6.44
N ASN A 90 2.25 2.79 -6.83
CA ASN A 90 1.61 3.06 -8.13
C ASN A 90 2.61 2.84 -9.29
N ASP A 91 2.07 2.67 -10.49
CA ASP A 91 2.79 2.34 -11.72
C ASP A 91 3.44 3.56 -12.41
N ASP A 92 3.24 4.77 -11.89
CA ASP A 92 3.74 6.02 -12.47
C ASP A 92 5.27 6.14 -12.46
N ILE A 93 5.92 5.50 -11.48
CA ILE A 93 7.38 5.39 -11.38
C ILE A 93 7.84 3.94 -11.57
N TYR A 94 7.07 2.97 -11.05
CA TYR A 94 7.46 1.57 -10.94
C TYR A 94 6.47 0.66 -11.69
N GLY A 95 6.31 0.93 -12.98
CA GLY A 95 5.42 0.18 -13.87
C GLY A 95 5.74 -1.32 -13.92
N PRO A 96 4.72 -2.19 -14.03
CA PRO A 96 4.89 -3.64 -13.94
C PRO A 96 5.35 -4.30 -15.25
N GLU A 97 5.39 -3.57 -16.37
CA GLU A 97 5.44 -4.10 -17.74
C GLU A 97 6.63 -5.01 -17.98
N PHE A 98 7.80 -4.65 -17.44
CA PHE A 98 9.01 -5.45 -17.60
C PHE A 98 8.91 -6.78 -16.85
N LEU A 99 8.42 -6.78 -15.62
CA LEU A 99 8.28 -7.98 -14.79
C LEU A 99 7.17 -8.91 -15.28
N LEU A 100 6.12 -8.35 -15.90
CA LEU A 100 5.03 -9.13 -16.50
C LEU A 100 5.42 -9.87 -17.78
N SER A 101 6.66 -9.71 -18.26
CA SER A 101 7.23 -10.59 -19.28
C SER A 101 7.50 -12.01 -18.76
N GLU A 102 7.62 -12.16 -17.44
CA GLU A 102 7.83 -13.43 -16.73
C GLU A 102 6.52 -14.00 -16.15
N ASN A 103 6.51 -15.30 -15.87
CA ASN A 103 5.37 -15.96 -15.22
C ASN A 103 5.40 -15.74 -13.69
N LEU A 104 4.96 -14.57 -13.24
CA LEU A 104 4.91 -14.19 -11.83
C LEU A 104 3.62 -13.44 -11.47
N VAL A 105 3.41 -13.27 -10.17
CA VAL A 105 2.48 -12.28 -9.60
C VAL A 105 3.31 -11.19 -8.95
N LEU A 106 3.11 -9.94 -9.35
CA LEU A 106 3.71 -8.77 -8.71
C LEU A 106 2.68 -8.12 -7.79
N VAL A 107 3.09 -7.88 -6.54
CA VAL A 107 2.32 -7.11 -5.57
C VAL A 107 3.11 -5.87 -5.19
N THR A 108 2.52 -4.69 -5.35
CA THR A 108 3.12 -3.43 -4.88
C THR A 108 2.26 -2.84 -3.78
N VAL A 109 2.87 -2.19 -2.79
CA VAL A 109 2.17 -1.80 -1.55
C VAL A 109 2.47 -0.35 -1.19
N ASN A 110 1.43 0.41 -0.84
CA ASN A 110 1.58 1.69 -0.15
C ASN A 110 1.65 1.45 1.35
N TYR A 111 2.49 2.19 2.08
CA TYR A 111 2.52 2.18 3.55
C TYR A 111 2.65 3.62 4.07
N ARG A 112 2.24 3.90 5.31
CA ARG A 112 2.28 5.27 5.85
C ARG A 112 3.70 5.82 5.89
N LEU A 113 3.82 7.11 5.59
CA LEU A 113 5.08 7.84 5.45
C LEU A 113 5.20 8.96 6.49
N GLY A 114 6.44 9.42 6.70
CA GLY A 114 6.79 10.52 7.57
C GLY A 114 6.23 10.37 8.98
N MET A 115 5.79 11.49 9.56
CA MET A 115 5.20 11.50 10.90
C MET A 115 3.96 10.59 11.02
N LEU A 116 3.16 10.46 9.95
CA LEU A 116 1.94 9.63 10.00
C LEU A 116 2.26 8.14 10.14
N GLY A 117 3.40 7.68 9.61
CA GLY A 117 3.86 6.29 9.72
C GLY A 117 4.84 6.03 10.87
N PHE A 118 5.58 7.05 11.32
CA PHE A 118 6.76 6.81 12.18
C PHE A 118 6.83 7.70 13.41
N LEU A 119 5.77 8.45 13.74
CA LEU A 119 5.66 9.10 15.04
C LEU A 119 5.75 8.06 16.16
N CYS A 120 6.57 8.35 17.18
CA CYS A 120 6.74 7.53 18.37
C CYS A 120 6.59 8.43 19.59
N LEU A 121 5.73 8.03 20.53
CA LEU A 121 5.48 8.73 21.79
C LEU A 121 5.80 7.79 22.95
N GLU A 122 6.46 8.30 23.98
CA GLU A 122 6.84 7.51 25.17
C GLU A 122 5.65 7.17 26.07
N ASP A 123 4.58 7.99 26.03
CA ASP A 123 3.37 7.75 26.79
C ASP A 123 2.58 6.56 26.20
N LEU A 124 2.65 5.43 26.90
CA LEU A 124 1.98 4.20 26.52
C LEU A 124 0.45 4.33 26.48
N ALA A 125 -0.15 5.28 27.22
CA ALA A 125 -1.59 5.51 27.21
C ALA A 125 -2.09 6.07 25.86
N LEU A 126 -1.20 6.63 25.04
CA LEU A 126 -1.55 7.13 23.70
C LEU A 126 -1.53 6.03 22.63
N GLU A 127 -0.93 4.86 22.93
CA GLU A 127 -0.81 3.72 22.01
C GLU A 127 -0.09 4.06 20.69
N VAL A 128 0.90 4.95 20.73
CA VAL A 128 1.72 5.33 19.55
C VAL A 128 3.19 4.93 19.78
N PRO A 129 3.54 3.63 19.82
CA PRO A 129 4.90 3.16 20.12
C PRO A 129 5.87 3.29 18.92
N GLY A 130 5.49 3.97 17.85
CA GLY A 130 6.27 4.04 16.62
C GLY A 130 5.99 2.91 15.61
N ASN A 131 6.67 3.03 14.48
CA ASN A 131 6.74 2.03 13.41
C ASN A 131 5.39 1.62 12.82
N ALA A 132 4.39 2.51 12.84
CA ALA A 132 3.09 2.25 12.23
C ALA A 132 3.23 1.90 10.73
N GLY A 133 4.11 2.60 10.01
CA GLY A 133 4.44 2.33 8.60
C GLY A 133 5.14 0.99 8.36
N PHE A 134 5.86 0.43 9.35
CA PHE A 134 6.36 -0.96 9.25
C PHE A 134 5.28 -1.98 9.59
N LYS A 135 4.39 -1.66 10.54
CA LYS A 135 3.22 -2.51 10.83
C LYS A 135 2.25 -2.57 9.66
N ASP A 136 2.19 -1.53 8.84
CA ASP A 136 1.45 -1.53 7.56
C ASP A 136 2.01 -2.56 6.56
N GLN A 137 3.30 -2.93 6.67
CA GLN A 137 3.97 -3.87 5.76
C GLN A 137 3.88 -5.35 6.19
N VAL A 138 3.41 -5.61 7.41
CA VAL A 138 3.35 -6.94 8.05
C VAL A 138 1.95 -7.51 7.95
#